data_AF-A0A0R1W7E1-F1
#
_entry.id   AF-A0A0R1W7E1-F1
#
_cell.length_a   1.000
_cell.length_b   1.000
_cell.length_c   1.000
_cell.angle_alpha   90.00
_cell.angle_beta   90.00
_cell.angle_gamma   90.00
#
_symmetry.space_group_name_H-M   'P 1'
#
loop_
_entity.id
_entity.type
_entity.pdbx_description
1 polymer ?
#
loop_
_entity_poly.entity_id
_entity_poly.type
_entity_poly.pdbx_seq_one_letter_code
_entity_poly.pdbx_strand_id
1 'polypeptide(L)'
;MKKIYVLRGVPGCGKSTFIRHFHLEPYTISTDNLRLLYSNLKTIYDEKQDRLRQVIPQEYNKQTFNLLDQLIRNKMARGETIIVDGTHLYPNAFAPYQEYAKTFHYEVICIDFTQEVNLNELLKRNVSRIDYRWIDPEIVKRIYKFAKSHPRLPRWVHQITPSQFQNSLFQGEIDLSTYRSIAIIGEDAIFRGTLKPHEFYISFNHEFAQKHRHSKDVIFINRDLSTIADHNAYTVFPFYFKGQHYLATSRTLRRDFIGPIITRHGRQFYNFGLYNLLDFMQEFPADDLDLELKQISLNSFNQSSINRLA
;
A
#
# COMPACT_ATOMS: atom_id res chain seq x y z
N MET A 1 6.73 -1.44 -2.58
CA MET A 1 6.15 -0.47 -1.63
C MET A 1 4.71 -0.02 -1.94
N LYS A 2 4.27 0.10 -3.20
CA LYS A 2 2.92 0.58 -3.56
C LYS A 2 1.80 -0.36 -3.08
N LYS A 3 1.13 0.00 -1.98
CA LYS A 3 0.07 -0.80 -1.34
C LYS A 3 -1.19 0.02 -1.12
N ILE A 4 -2.34 -0.58 -1.37
CA ILE A 4 -3.64 -0.06 -0.95
C ILE A 4 -4.32 -1.07 -0.03
N TYR A 5 -4.68 -0.61 1.16
CA TYR A 5 -5.35 -1.38 2.19
C TYR A 5 -6.83 -1.05 2.18
N VAL A 6 -7.67 -2.04 1.91
CA VAL A 6 -9.13 -1.90 1.91
C VAL A 6 -9.67 -2.51 3.18
N LEU A 7 -10.27 -1.69 4.06
CA LEU A 7 -10.86 -2.21 5.28
C LEU A 7 -12.22 -2.84 4.95
N ARG A 8 -12.40 -4.10 5.33
CA ARG A 8 -13.64 -4.84 5.15
C ARG A 8 -14.20 -5.23 6.49
N GLY A 9 -15.46 -4.87 6.75
CA GLY A 9 -16.09 -5.27 7.99
C GLY A 9 -17.40 -4.57 8.26
N VAL A 10 -18.24 -5.25 9.03
CA VAL A 10 -19.53 -4.72 9.47
C VAL A 10 -19.35 -3.49 10.38
N PRO A 11 -20.34 -2.58 10.45
CA PRO A 11 -20.27 -1.48 11.41
C PRO A 11 -20.10 -2.02 12.83
N GLY A 12 -19.06 -1.54 13.54
CA GLY A 12 -18.83 -1.86 14.96
C GLY A 12 -17.73 -2.89 15.16
N CYS A 13 -17.19 -3.44 14.06
CA CYS A 13 -16.14 -4.45 14.10
C CYS A 13 -14.75 -3.92 14.53
N GLY A 14 -14.57 -2.61 14.73
CA GLY A 14 -13.33 -2.03 15.22
C GLY A 14 -12.44 -1.33 14.19
N LYS A 15 -12.88 -1.13 12.93
CA LYS A 15 -12.10 -0.42 11.88
C LYS A 15 -11.53 0.93 12.35
N SER A 16 -12.36 1.81 12.91
CA SER A 16 -11.90 3.12 13.39
C SER A 16 -10.95 3.01 14.59
N THR A 17 -11.11 1.99 15.43
CA THR A 17 -10.18 1.70 16.54
C THR A 17 -8.83 1.24 16.00
N PHE A 18 -8.85 0.36 15.01
CA PHE A 18 -7.65 -0.11 14.32
C PHE A 18 -6.88 1.03 13.66
N ILE A 19 -7.58 1.93 12.95
CA ILE A 19 -6.98 3.12 12.35
C ILE A 19 -6.24 3.95 13.41
N ARG A 20 -6.90 4.26 14.53
CA ARG A 20 -6.32 5.04 15.64
C ARG A 20 -5.13 4.34 16.30
N HIS A 21 -5.27 3.04 16.54
CA HIS A 21 -4.25 2.25 17.23
C HIS A 21 -2.93 2.21 16.45
N PHE A 22 -3.00 2.20 15.12
CA PHE A 22 -1.83 2.19 14.24
C PHE A 22 -1.49 3.56 13.66
N HIS A 23 -2.12 4.64 14.13
CA HIS A 23 -1.90 6.02 13.65
C HIS A 23 -2.08 6.17 12.12
N LEU A 24 -3.13 5.54 11.60
CA LEU A 24 -3.37 5.42 10.17
C LEU A 24 -4.23 6.54 9.58
N GLU A 25 -4.68 7.48 10.40
CA GLU A 25 -5.53 8.60 9.99
C GLU A 25 -4.98 9.39 8.80
N PRO A 26 -3.67 9.75 8.73
CA PRO A 26 -3.13 10.50 7.59
C PRO A 26 -3.19 9.76 6.25
N TYR A 27 -3.27 8.43 6.30
CA TYR A 27 -3.29 7.56 5.12
C TYR A 27 -4.71 7.11 4.76
N THR A 28 -5.69 7.40 5.62
CA THR A 28 -7.04 6.85 5.52
C THR A 28 -8.00 7.79 4.79
N ILE A 29 -8.65 7.29 3.74
CA ILE A 29 -9.81 7.92 3.11
C ILE A 29 -11.06 7.19 3.61
N SER A 30 -11.86 7.84 4.47
CA SER A 30 -13.08 7.28 5.04
C SER A 30 -14.32 7.79 4.31
N THR A 31 -15.15 6.87 3.81
CA THR A 31 -16.40 7.22 3.11
C THR A 31 -17.37 8.02 3.99
N ASP A 32 -17.40 7.75 5.29
CA ASP A 32 -18.23 8.50 6.23
C ASP A 32 -17.71 9.93 6.43
N ASN A 33 -16.38 10.12 6.52
CA ASN A 33 -15.80 11.46 6.59
C ASN A 33 -16.05 12.25 5.30
N LEU A 34 -15.97 11.60 4.12
CA LEU A 34 -16.28 12.26 2.85
C LEU A 34 -17.74 12.70 2.76
N ARG A 35 -18.70 11.90 3.25
CA ARG A 35 -20.12 12.33 3.33
C ARG A 35 -20.29 13.58 4.19
N LEU A 36 -19.56 13.64 5.31
CA LEU A 36 -19.59 14.78 6.22
C LEU A 36 -18.93 16.05 5.64
N LEU A 37 -18.05 15.93 4.64
CA LEU A 37 -17.55 17.08 3.88
C LEU A 37 -18.60 17.66 2.94
N TYR A 38 -19.50 16.84 2.40
CA TYR A 38 -20.58 17.30 1.52
C TYR A 38 -21.75 17.93 2.29
N SER A 39 -22.04 17.42 3.48
CA SER A 39 -23.10 17.95 4.32
C SER A 39 -22.86 17.64 5.78
N ASN A 40 -23.28 18.57 6.62
CA ASN A 40 -23.40 18.34 8.06
C ASN A 40 -24.35 17.17 8.37
N LEU A 41 -24.34 16.75 9.64
CA LEU A 41 -25.29 15.77 10.15
C LEU A 41 -26.73 16.19 9.87
N LYS A 42 -27.55 15.21 9.51
CA LYS A 42 -28.98 15.39 9.26
C LYS A 42 -29.76 14.91 10.47
N THR A 43 -30.73 15.70 10.94
CA THR A 43 -31.67 15.27 11.98
C THR A 43 -32.82 14.50 11.34
N ILE A 44 -33.13 13.33 11.87
CA ILE A 44 -34.28 12.51 11.52
C ILE A 44 -35.09 12.18 12.78
N TYR A 45 -36.37 11.86 12.59
CA TYR A 45 -37.19 11.28 13.64
C TYR A 45 -37.10 9.76 13.56
N ASP A 46 -36.65 9.12 14.64
CA ASP A 46 -36.58 7.66 14.78
C ASP A 46 -37.90 7.16 15.36
N GLU A 47 -38.80 6.70 14.49
CA GLU A 47 -40.14 6.21 14.87
C GLU A 47 -40.08 5.04 15.88
N LYS A 48 -39.01 4.23 15.87
CA LYS A 48 -38.89 3.08 16.78
C LYS A 48 -38.52 3.49 18.19
N GLN A 49 -37.80 4.60 18.33
CA GLN A 49 -37.31 5.11 19.60
C GLN A 49 -38.02 6.40 20.05
N ASP A 50 -39.02 6.85 19.27
CA ASP A 50 -39.81 8.05 19.49
C ASP A 50 -38.94 9.26 19.86
N ARG A 51 -37.90 9.53 19.06
CA ARG A 51 -36.94 10.61 19.34
C ARG A 51 -36.30 11.20 18.09
N LEU A 52 -35.85 12.45 18.20
CA LEU A 52 -34.96 13.05 17.21
C LEU A 52 -33.54 12.49 17.34
N ARG A 53 -32.89 12.27 16.20
CA ARG A 53 -31.56 11.70 16.13
C ARG A 53 -30.78 12.27 14.95
N GLN A 54 -29.48 12.45 15.14
CA GLN A 54 -28.58 12.83 14.05
C GLN A 54 -28.11 11.59 13.29
N VAL A 55 -27.92 11.71 11.97
CA VAL A 55 -27.37 10.67 11.10
C VAL A 55 -26.44 11.26 10.05
N ILE A 56 -25.54 10.41 9.52
CA ILE A 56 -24.72 10.78 8.36
C ILE A 56 -25.61 10.73 7.10
N PRO A 57 -25.75 11.85 6.37
CA PRO A 57 -26.62 11.91 5.19
C PRO A 57 -26.13 10.97 4.08
N GLN A 58 -27.08 10.27 3.45
CA GLN A 58 -26.81 9.30 2.36
C GLN A 58 -27.11 9.87 0.96
N GLU A 59 -27.68 11.07 0.89
CA GLU A 59 -28.09 11.75 -0.35
C GLU A 59 -26.90 12.09 -1.28
N TYR A 60 -25.70 12.24 -0.73
CA TYR A 60 -24.45 12.51 -1.47
C TYR A 60 -23.65 11.26 -1.82
N ASN A 61 -24.24 10.06 -1.77
CA ASN A 61 -23.49 8.81 -1.98
C ASN A 61 -22.75 8.79 -3.33
N LYS A 62 -23.36 9.23 -4.43
CA LYS A 62 -22.71 9.26 -5.75
C LYS A 62 -21.51 10.20 -5.75
N GLN A 63 -21.67 11.40 -5.20
CA GLN A 63 -20.61 12.41 -5.10
C GLN A 63 -19.46 11.93 -4.20
N THR A 64 -19.79 11.27 -3.08
CA THR A 64 -18.81 10.65 -2.18
C THR A 64 -17.96 9.61 -2.87
N PHE A 65 -18.56 8.69 -3.65
CA PHE A 65 -17.78 7.67 -4.36
C PHE A 65 -16.96 8.26 -5.51
N ASN A 66 -17.45 9.30 -6.19
CA ASN A 66 -16.66 10.01 -7.20
C ASN A 66 -15.43 10.69 -6.57
N LEU A 67 -15.61 11.38 -5.43
CA LEU A 67 -14.50 12.01 -4.71
C LEU A 67 -13.52 10.97 -4.15
N LEU A 68 -14.02 9.84 -3.65
CA LEU A 68 -13.19 8.72 -3.22
C LEU A 68 -12.29 8.23 -4.35
N ASP A 69 -12.85 7.96 -5.54
CA ASP A 69 -12.09 7.54 -6.72
C ASP A 69 -11.00 8.57 -7.09
N GLN A 70 -11.37 9.86 -7.16
CA GLN A 70 -10.43 10.94 -7.46
C GLN A 70 -9.27 11.01 -6.46
N LEU A 71 -9.55 10.93 -5.15
CA LEU A 71 -8.53 10.98 -4.11
C LEU A 71 -7.60 9.75 -4.17
N ILE A 72 -8.16 8.56 -4.40
CA ILE A 72 -7.37 7.34 -4.57
C ILE A 72 -6.44 7.47 -5.77
N ARG A 73 -6.96 7.83 -6.95
CA ARG A 73 -6.15 7.99 -8.17
C ARG A 73 -5.06 9.04 -8.00
N ASN A 74 -5.36 10.17 -7.37
CA ASN A 74 -4.37 11.23 -7.12
C ASN A 74 -3.24 10.76 -6.20
N LYS A 75 -3.55 10.02 -5.13
CA LYS A 75 -2.53 9.42 -4.25
C LYS A 75 -1.74 8.33 -4.97
N MET A 76 -2.40 7.52 -5.79
CA MET A 76 -1.76 6.45 -6.58
C MET A 76 -0.81 6.97 -7.65
N ALA A 77 -1.14 8.09 -8.29
CA ALA A 77 -0.26 8.76 -9.23
C ALA A 77 1.06 9.25 -8.59
N ARG A 78 1.10 9.37 -7.26
CA ARG A 78 2.30 9.69 -6.48
C ARG A 78 2.89 8.48 -5.76
N GLY A 79 2.33 7.28 -5.97
CA GLY A 79 2.82 6.05 -5.36
C GLY A 79 2.58 5.95 -3.84
N GLU A 80 1.74 6.82 -3.26
CA GLU A 80 1.46 6.82 -1.82
C GLU A 80 0.74 5.55 -1.36
N THR A 81 1.03 5.10 -0.13
CA THR A 81 0.23 4.07 0.53
C THR A 81 -1.13 4.63 0.93
N ILE A 82 -2.20 3.87 0.66
CA ILE A 82 -3.58 4.33 0.87
C ILE A 82 -4.31 3.33 1.75
N ILE A 83 -5.11 3.83 2.69
CA ILE A 83 -6.06 3.03 3.47
C ILE A 83 -7.47 3.51 3.12
N VAL A 84 -8.37 2.60 2.77
CA VAL A 84 -9.76 2.94 2.47
C VAL A 84 -10.67 2.40 3.56
N ASP A 85 -11.25 3.31 4.33
CA ASP A 85 -12.23 2.99 5.36
C ASP A 85 -13.64 3.02 4.77
N GLY A 86 -14.14 1.83 4.53
CA GLY A 86 -15.49 1.57 4.07
C GLY A 86 -15.99 0.23 4.60
N THR A 87 -17.20 -0.15 4.20
CA THR A 87 -17.79 -1.41 4.65
C THR A 87 -17.30 -2.60 3.79
N HIS A 88 -17.16 -2.41 2.47
CA HIS A 88 -16.62 -3.37 1.48
C HIS A 88 -17.13 -4.82 1.61
N LEU A 89 -18.42 -4.98 1.92
CA LEU A 89 -19.03 -6.30 2.11
C LEU A 89 -19.53 -6.94 0.82
N TYR A 90 -19.83 -6.15 -0.22
CA TYR A 90 -20.39 -6.66 -1.46
C TYR A 90 -19.29 -7.20 -2.39
N PRO A 91 -19.53 -8.29 -3.15
CA PRO A 91 -18.54 -8.87 -4.06
C PRO A 91 -18.00 -7.89 -5.11
N ASN A 92 -18.87 -6.99 -5.61
CA ASN A 92 -18.51 -5.97 -6.60
C ASN A 92 -17.76 -4.76 -6.00
N ALA A 93 -17.65 -4.67 -4.67
CA ALA A 93 -16.95 -3.56 -4.02
C ALA A 93 -15.45 -3.50 -4.39
N PHE A 94 -14.89 -4.62 -4.86
CA PHE A 94 -13.48 -4.71 -5.26
C PHE A 94 -13.23 -4.42 -6.75
N ALA A 95 -14.28 -4.25 -7.57
CA ALA A 95 -14.11 -4.05 -9.01
C ALA A 95 -13.28 -2.79 -9.37
N PRO A 96 -13.50 -1.62 -8.75
CA PRO A 96 -12.66 -0.43 -9.03
C PRO A 96 -11.19 -0.65 -8.66
N TYR A 97 -10.93 -1.35 -7.56
CA TYR A 97 -9.57 -1.64 -7.10
C TYR A 97 -8.78 -2.51 -8.07
N GLN A 98 -9.45 -3.34 -8.86
CA GLN A 98 -8.79 -4.12 -9.91
C GLN A 98 -8.26 -3.22 -11.02
N GLU A 99 -9.01 -2.18 -11.39
CA GLU A 99 -8.59 -1.18 -12.38
C GLU A 99 -7.41 -0.37 -11.84
N TYR A 100 -7.48 0.05 -10.59
CA TYR A 100 -6.41 0.77 -9.91
C TYR A 100 -5.11 -0.06 -9.87
N ALA A 101 -5.21 -1.32 -9.47
CA ALA A 101 -4.06 -2.24 -9.42
C ALA A 101 -3.41 -2.41 -10.78
N LYS A 102 -4.19 -2.52 -11.86
CA LYS A 102 -3.67 -2.63 -13.22
C LYS A 102 -3.01 -1.35 -13.72
N THR A 103 -3.61 -0.20 -13.41
CA THR A 103 -3.17 1.11 -13.92
C THR A 103 -1.93 1.62 -13.21
N PHE A 104 -1.86 1.44 -11.88
CA PHE A 104 -0.79 2.00 -11.05
C PHE A 104 0.17 0.94 -10.49
N HIS A 105 -0.07 -0.35 -10.77
CA HIS A 105 0.70 -1.49 -10.25
C HIS A 105 0.78 -1.52 -8.72
N TYR A 106 -0.38 -1.39 -8.09
CA TYR A 106 -0.55 -1.48 -6.65
C TYR A 106 -0.88 -2.90 -6.20
N GLU A 107 -0.30 -3.30 -5.07
CA GLU A 107 -0.79 -4.47 -4.32
C GLU A 107 -2.07 -4.09 -3.57
N VAL A 108 -3.15 -4.84 -3.78
CA VAL A 108 -4.43 -4.62 -3.10
C VAL A 108 -4.57 -5.61 -1.95
N ILE A 109 -4.59 -5.08 -0.73
CA ILE A 109 -4.66 -5.86 0.50
C ILE A 109 -5.99 -5.57 1.19
N CYS A 110 -6.80 -6.59 1.44
CA CYS A 110 -8.04 -6.48 2.21
C CYS A 110 -7.76 -6.84 3.66
N ILE A 111 -7.98 -5.90 4.58
CA ILE A 111 -7.95 -6.17 6.02
C ILE A 111 -9.37 -6.54 6.46
N ASP A 112 -9.60 -7.82 6.74
CA ASP A 112 -10.92 -8.37 7.00
C ASP A 112 -11.23 -8.53 8.49
N PHE A 113 -12.17 -7.71 8.97
CA PHE A 113 -12.67 -7.71 10.36
C PHE A 113 -13.89 -8.61 10.55
N THR A 114 -14.39 -9.29 9.51
CA THR A 114 -15.62 -10.11 9.60
C THR A 114 -15.41 -11.46 10.28
N GLN A 115 -14.16 -11.92 10.37
CA GLN A 115 -13.81 -13.21 10.96
C GLN A 115 -13.77 -13.15 12.50
N GLU A 116 -13.27 -12.04 13.05
CA GLU A 116 -12.95 -11.94 14.48
C GLU A 116 -14.11 -11.46 15.37
N VAL A 117 -15.28 -11.13 14.79
CA VAL A 117 -16.35 -10.45 15.54
C VAL A 117 -17.65 -11.24 15.57
N ASN A 118 -18.22 -11.39 16.77
CA ASN A 118 -19.52 -12.02 17.01
C ASN A 118 -20.66 -10.98 17.03
N LEU A 119 -21.89 -11.42 16.73
CA LEU A 119 -23.05 -10.53 16.63
C LEU A 119 -23.40 -9.84 17.96
N ASN A 120 -23.30 -10.54 19.09
CA ASN A 120 -23.65 -10.00 20.40
C ASN A 120 -22.76 -8.81 20.78
N GLU A 121 -21.46 -8.93 20.49
CA GLU A 121 -20.47 -7.90 20.72
C GLU A 121 -20.70 -6.69 19.79
N LEU A 122 -21.09 -6.92 18.53
CA LEU A 122 -21.48 -5.82 17.63
C LEU A 122 -22.68 -5.05 18.16
N LEU A 123 -23.72 -5.76 18.63
CA LEU A 123 -24.91 -5.14 19.18
C LEU A 123 -24.57 -4.36 20.47
N LYS A 124 -23.76 -4.95 21.36
CA LYS A 124 -23.28 -4.29 22.58
C LYS A 124 -22.49 -3.01 22.26
N ARG A 125 -21.52 -3.08 21.35
CA ARG A 125 -20.74 -1.91 20.90
C ARG A 125 -21.61 -0.88 20.21
N ASN A 126 -22.64 -1.31 19.50
CA ASN A 126 -23.49 -0.41 18.75
C ASN A 126 -24.31 0.50 19.67
N VAL A 127 -24.73 0.01 20.85
CA VAL A 127 -25.42 0.82 21.87
C VAL A 127 -24.55 1.98 22.38
N SER A 128 -23.25 1.77 22.57
CA SER A 128 -22.33 2.79 23.10
C SER A 128 -21.73 3.72 22.04
N ARG A 129 -22.20 3.64 20.79
CA ARG A 129 -21.73 4.53 19.72
C ARG A 129 -22.23 5.95 19.92
N ILE A 130 -21.41 6.89 19.46
CA ILE A 130 -21.84 8.28 19.24
C ILE A 130 -23.11 8.26 18.40
N ASP A 131 -24.08 9.11 18.78
CA ASP A 131 -25.46 9.03 18.31
C ASP A 131 -25.55 8.88 16.79
N TYR A 132 -24.88 9.72 16.00
CA TYR A 132 -24.94 9.66 14.53
C TYR A 132 -24.23 8.46 13.87
N ARG A 133 -23.47 7.67 14.62
CA ARG A 133 -22.84 6.42 14.18
C ARG A 133 -23.58 5.17 14.64
N TRP A 134 -24.56 5.31 15.52
CA TRP A 134 -25.44 4.20 15.89
C TRP A 134 -26.23 3.72 14.66
N ILE A 135 -26.55 2.44 14.62
CA ILE A 135 -27.31 1.83 13.53
C ILE A 135 -28.41 0.97 14.16
N ASP A 136 -29.59 0.89 13.54
CA ASP A 136 -30.64 0.00 14.02
C ASP A 136 -30.10 -1.44 14.21
N PRO A 137 -30.28 -2.07 15.39
CA PRO A 137 -29.91 -3.46 15.65
C PRO A 137 -30.34 -4.44 14.56
N GLU A 138 -31.51 -4.26 13.95
CA GLU A 138 -32.00 -5.11 12.86
C GLU A 138 -31.17 -4.94 11.58
N ILE A 139 -30.72 -3.71 11.29
CA ILE A 139 -29.78 -3.45 10.19
C ILE A 139 -28.42 -4.09 10.49
N VAL A 140 -27.92 -4.00 11.73
CA VAL A 140 -26.67 -4.65 12.14
C VAL A 140 -26.75 -6.17 11.94
N LYS A 141 -27.84 -6.81 12.39
CA LYS A 141 -28.12 -8.25 12.17
C LYS A 141 -28.14 -8.60 10.69
N ARG A 142 -28.81 -7.80 9.86
CA ARG A 142 -28.90 -8.01 8.41
C ARG A 142 -27.52 -7.92 7.74
N ILE A 143 -26.75 -6.88 8.05
CA ILE A 143 -25.40 -6.68 7.52
C ILE A 143 -24.46 -7.81 7.98
N TYR A 144 -24.57 -8.25 9.23
CA TYR A 144 -23.81 -9.38 9.76
C TYR A 144 -24.11 -10.69 9.03
N LYS A 145 -25.40 -11.02 8.87
CA LYS A 145 -25.83 -12.22 8.12
C LYS A 145 -25.36 -12.17 6.67
N PHE A 146 -25.40 -10.98 6.05
CA PHE A 146 -24.88 -10.77 4.70
C PHE A 146 -23.36 -11.03 4.63
N ALA A 147 -22.57 -10.46 5.55
CA ALA A 147 -21.13 -10.67 5.61
C ALA A 147 -20.77 -12.16 5.79
N LYS A 148 -21.47 -12.88 6.67
CA LYS A 148 -21.24 -14.32 6.91
C LYS A 148 -21.64 -15.20 5.73
N SER A 149 -22.66 -14.82 4.95
CA SER A 149 -23.07 -15.56 3.74
C SER A 149 -22.19 -15.28 2.52
N HIS A 150 -21.42 -14.19 2.52
CA HIS A 150 -20.54 -13.79 1.42
C HIS A 150 -19.07 -13.65 1.89
N PRO A 151 -18.44 -14.70 2.44
CA PRO A 151 -17.11 -14.58 3.05
C PRO A 151 -16.00 -14.41 1.99
N ARG A 152 -16.21 -14.91 0.77
CA ARG A 152 -15.18 -15.01 -0.27
C ARG A 152 -14.91 -13.66 -0.93
N LEU A 153 -13.63 -13.35 -1.07
CA LEU A 153 -13.11 -12.25 -1.88
C LEU A 153 -12.64 -12.78 -3.26
N PRO A 154 -12.50 -11.90 -4.26
CA PRO A 154 -11.85 -12.27 -5.52
C PRO A 154 -10.43 -12.82 -5.27
N ARG A 155 -10.02 -13.85 -6.02
CA ARG A 155 -8.72 -14.54 -5.82
C ARG A 155 -7.49 -13.62 -5.94
N TRP A 156 -7.61 -12.51 -6.65
CA TRP A 156 -6.52 -11.56 -6.86
C TRP A 156 -6.33 -10.59 -5.68
N VAL A 157 -7.28 -10.54 -4.74
CA VAL A 157 -7.19 -9.70 -3.53
C VAL A 157 -6.44 -10.46 -2.44
N HIS A 158 -5.38 -9.87 -1.90
CA HIS A 158 -4.65 -10.44 -0.77
C HIS A 158 -5.41 -10.16 0.52
N GLN A 159 -6.01 -11.18 1.11
CA GLN A 159 -6.79 -11.06 2.36
C GLN A 159 -5.91 -11.29 3.58
N ILE A 160 -5.97 -10.39 4.55
CA ILE A 160 -5.29 -10.50 5.85
C ILE A 160 -6.24 -10.15 7.00
N THR A 161 -5.89 -10.57 8.22
CA THR A 161 -6.56 -10.14 9.46
C THR A 161 -5.93 -8.85 10.00
N PRO A 162 -6.61 -8.13 10.93
CA PRO A 162 -6.03 -6.97 11.60
C PRO A 162 -4.69 -7.26 12.29
N SER A 163 -4.54 -8.44 12.90
CA SER A 163 -3.30 -8.88 13.55
C SER A 163 -2.13 -9.10 12.57
N GLN A 164 -2.41 -9.33 11.29
CA GLN A 164 -1.40 -9.50 10.25
C GLN A 164 -0.96 -8.19 9.60
N PHE A 165 -1.59 -7.05 9.93
CA PHE A 165 -1.31 -5.76 9.30
C PHE A 165 0.16 -5.35 9.40
N GLN A 166 0.77 -5.41 10.59
CA GLN A 166 2.17 -5.00 10.75
C GLN A 166 3.12 -5.85 9.90
N ASN A 167 2.88 -7.16 9.81
CA ASN A 167 3.64 -8.07 8.95
C ASN A 167 3.51 -7.70 7.47
N SER A 168 2.34 -7.17 7.07
CA SER A 168 2.11 -6.76 5.69
C SER A 168 2.91 -5.52 5.28
N LEU A 169 3.50 -4.75 6.20
CA LEU A 169 4.32 -3.58 5.88
C LEU A 169 5.70 -3.96 5.34
N PHE A 170 6.18 -5.15 5.69
CA PHE A 170 7.49 -5.62 5.28
C PHE A 170 7.57 -5.86 3.76
N GLN A 171 8.76 -5.60 3.21
CA GLN A 171 9.14 -5.93 1.83
C GLN A 171 10.28 -6.94 1.88
N GLY A 172 10.04 -8.11 1.30
CA GLY A 172 11.06 -9.15 1.18
C GLY A 172 12.08 -8.81 0.09
N GLU A 173 13.32 -9.24 0.29
CA GLU A 173 14.33 -9.19 -0.77
C GLU A 173 14.08 -10.20 -1.89
N ILE A 174 14.57 -9.87 -3.07
CA ILE A 174 14.61 -10.80 -4.21
C ILE A 174 15.97 -11.49 -4.23
N ASP A 175 15.96 -12.83 -4.25
CA ASP A 175 17.19 -13.61 -4.43
C ASP A 175 17.59 -13.61 -5.91
N LEU A 176 18.71 -12.94 -6.20
CA LEU A 176 19.30 -12.84 -7.53
C LEU A 176 20.52 -13.75 -7.70
N SER A 177 20.77 -14.67 -6.76
CA SER A 177 21.96 -15.53 -6.76
C SER A 177 22.01 -16.53 -7.93
N THR A 178 20.90 -16.72 -8.64
CA THR A 178 20.85 -17.52 -9.88
C THR A 178 21.51 -16.81 -11.07
N TYR A 179 21.65 -15.48 -11.02
CA TYR A 179 22.36 -14.72 -12.04
C TYR A 179 23.88 -14.79 -11.81
N ARG A 180 24.66 -14.76 -12.89
CA ARG A 180 26.11 -14.75 -12.82
C ARG A 180 26.64 -13.41 -12.33
N SER A 181 25.99 -12.34 -12.73
CA SER A 181 26.35 -10.95 -12.42
C SER A 181 25.12 -10.05 -12.41
N ILE A 182 25.24 -8.91 -11.73
CA ILE A 182 24.26 -7.82 -11.79
C ILE A 182 24.93 -6.64 -12.48
N ALA A 183 24.38 -6.21 -13.61
CA ALA A 183 24.79 -4.98 -14.29
C ALA A 183 24.00 -3.80 -13.73
N ILE A 184 24.72 -2.77 -13.31
CA ILE A 184 24.15 -1.51 -12.84
C ILE A 184 24.37 -0.48 -13.95
N ILE A 185 23.26 -0.09 -14.59
CA ILE A 185 23.27 0.87 -15.69
C ILE A 185 23.14 2.26 -15.08
N GLY A 186 24.23 3.02 -15.10
CA GLY A 186 24.22 4.41 -14.64
C GLY A 186 23.35 5.30 -15.52
N GLU A 187 22.97 6.45 -14.96
CA GLU A 187 22.03 7.39 -15.57
C GLU A 187 22.39 7.73 -17.03
N ASP A 188 23.65 8.03 -17.30
CA ASP A 188 24.13 8.47 -18.62
C ASP A 188 24.87 7.35 -19.38
N ALA A 189 24.74 6.11 -18.92
CA ALA A 189 25.48 4.99 -19.48
C ALA A 189 24.96 4.60 -20.88
N ILE A 190 25.86 4.49 -21.85
CA ILE A 190 25.52 4.05 -23.21
C ILE A 190 25.54 2.52 -23.28
N PHE A 191 24.36 1.91 -23.43
CA PHE A 191 24.24 0.47 -23.65
C PHE A 191 24.25 0.10 -25.13
N ARG A 192 25.38 -0.42 -25.61
CA ARG A 192 25.53 -0.98 -26.97
C ARG A 192 25.46 -2.51 -26.91
N GLY A 193 24.34 -3.09 -27.35
CA GLY A 193 24.19 -4.54 -27.45
C GLY A 193 22.81 -5.06 -27.05
N THR A 194 22.76 -6.33 -26.69
CA THR A 194 21.57 -7.05 -26.20
C THR A 194 21.75 -7.45 -24.74
N LEU A 195 20.64 -7.69 -24.05
CA LEU A 195 20.66 -8.27 -22.70
C LEU A 195 21.36 -9.64 -22.73
N LYS A 196 22.15 -9.93 -21.70
CA LYS A 196 22.86 -11.21 -21.55
C LYS A 196 22.00 -12.19 -20.75
N PRO A 197 21.87 -13.47 -21.16
CA PRO A 197 20.98 -14.44 -20.52
C PRO A 197 21.23 -14.76 -19.03
N HIS A 198 22.39 -14.39 -18.48
CA HIS A 198 22.78 -14.69 -17.09
C HIS A 198 23.14 -13.42 -16.30
N GLU A 199 22.69 -12.26 -16.77
CA GLU A 199 22.93 -10.96 -16.14
C GLU A 199 21.59 -10.33 -15.77
N PHE A 200 21.44 -9.90 -14.52
CA PHE A 200 20.31 -9.09 -14.09
C PHE A 200 20.69 -7.61 -14.20
N TYR A 201 19.74 -6.75 -14.54
CA TYR A 201 19.99 -5.34 -14.80
C TYR A 201 19.21 -4.46 -13.82
N ILE A 202 19.95 -3.65 -13.07
CA ILE A 202 19.41 -2.55 -12.27
C ILE A 202 19.74 -1.26 -12.99
N SER A 203 18.73 -0.55 -13.47
CA SER A 203 18.93 0.65 -14.28
C SER A 203 18.52 1.92 -13.56
N PHE A 204 19.36 2.94 -13.69
CA PHE A 204 19.05 4.33 -13.36
C PHE A 204 18.86 5.18 -14.63
N ASN A 205 19.06 4.59 -15.81
CA ASN A 205 18.85 5.20 -17.11
C ASN A 205 17.43 4.94 -17.61
N HIS A 206 16.67 6.01 -17.83
CA HIS A 206 15.27 5.91 -18.20
C HIS A 206 15.06 5.33 -19.60
N GLU A 207 15.88 5.72 -20.58
CA GLU A 207 15.77 5.25 -21.97
C GLU A 207 16.03 3.74 -22.06
N PHE A 208 17.06 3.24 -21.37
CA PHE A 208 17.36 1.81 -21.28
C PHE A 208 16.19 1.05 -20.66
N ALA A 209 15.66 1.55 -19.54
CA ALA A 209 14.53 0.93 -18.86
C ALA A 209 13.29 0.88 -19.76
N GLN A 210 12.94 1.98 -20.44
CA GLN A 210 11.81 2.01 -21.37
C GLN A 210 11.98 1.02 -22.51
N LYS A 211 13.17 0.97 -23.12
CA LYS A 211 13.50 0.04 -24.22
C LYS A 211 13.36 -1.42 -23.81
N HIS A 212 13.71 -1.75 -22.56
CA HIS A 212 13.70 -3.10 -22.04
C HIS A 212 12.58 -3.39 -21.03
N ARG A 213 11.53 -2.56 -21.02
CA ARG A 213 10.46 -2.61 -20.02
C ARG A 213 9.77 -3.97 -19.94
N HIS A 214 9.72 -4.76 -21.01
CA HIS A 214 9.06 -6.07 -20.99
C HIS A 214 9.97 -7.21 -20.48
N SER A 215 11.23 -6.92 -20.17
CA SER A 215 12.16 -7.91 -19.62
C SER A 215 11.92 -8.11 -18.14
N LYS A 216 11.87 -9.37 -17.69
CA LYS A 216 11.84 -9.73 -16.27
C LYS A 216 13.21 -9.57 -15.59
N ASP A 217 14.28 -9.46 -16.39
CA ASP A 217 15.66 -9.38 -15.92
C ASP A 217 16.13 -7.93 -15.80
N VAL A 218 15.23 -6.95 -16.03
CA VAL A 218 15.52 -5.52 -16.00
C VAL A 218 14.55 -4.82 -15.06
N ILE A 219 15.09 -4.12 -14.07
CA ILE A 219 14.34 -3.20 -13.22
C ILE A 219 14.91 -1.79 -13.33
N PHE A 220 14.08 -0.81 -13.00
CA PHE A 220 14.47 0.59 -12.96
C PHE A 220 14.27 1.16 -11.56
N ILE A 221 15.17 2.04 -11.13
CA ILE A 221 15.06 2.72 -9.84
C ILE A 221 14.49 4.12 -10.02
N ASN A 222 13.36 4.41 -9.37
CA ASN A 222 12.69 5.70 -9.45
C ASN A 222 13.57 6.83 -8.91
N ARG A 223 13.70 7.89 -9.71
CA ARG A 223 14.42 9.12 -9.33
C ARG A 223 13.47 10.28 -9.04
N ASP A 224 12.29 10.22 -9.62
CA ASP A 224 11.17 11.10 -9.40
C ASP A 224 9.86 10.31 -9.63
N LEU A 225 8.73 11.02 -9.67
CA LEU A 225 7.42 10.40 -9.85
C LEU A 225 7.06 10.05 -11.30
N SER A 226 7.83 10.49 -12.29
CA SER A 226 7.51 10.29 -13.71
C SER A 226 7.39 8.80 -14.08
N THR A 227 8.16 7.94 -13.41
CA THR A 227 8.20 6.50 -13.64
C THR A 227 7.47 5.69 -12.57
N ILE A 228 6.83 6.32 -11.59
CA ILE A 228 6.25 5.61 -10.44
C ILE A 228 5.14 4.64 -10.84
N ALA A 229 4.47 4.92 -11.95
CA ALA A 229 3.40 4.11 -12.52
C ALA A 229 3.92 2.96 -13.40
N ASP A 230 5.22 2.87 -13.68
CA ASP A 230 5.78 1.79 -14.49
C ASP A 230 5.89 0.49 -13.68
N HIS A 231 5.59 -0.65 -14.33
CA HIS A 231 5.56 -1.96 -13.66
C HIS A 231 6.92 -2.44 -13.14
N ASN A 232 8.01 -2.16 -13.87
CA ASN A 232 9.37 -2.56 -13.50
C ASN A 232 10.12 -1.47 -12.71
N ALA A 233 9.41 -0.45 -12.25
CA ALA A 233 10.01 0.67 -11.54
C ALA A 233 9.84 0.52 -10.01
N TYR A 234 10.95 0.68 -9.30
CA TYR A 234 11.04 0.49 -7.87
C TYR A 234 11.64 1.73 -7.21
N THR A 235 11.05 2.19 -6.11
CA THR A 235 11.66 3.23 -5.28
C THR A 235 12.76 2.65 -4.39
N VAL A 236 12.50 1.46 -3.84
CA VAL A 236 13.46 0.68 -3.05
C VAL A 236 13.39 -0.76 -3.51
N PHE A 237 14.55 -1.31 -3.86
CA PHE A 237 14.70 -2.68 -4.33
C PHE A 237 15.71 -3.44 -3.44
N PRO A 238 15.22 -4.13 -2.39
CA PRO A 238 16.05 -5.04 -1.61
C PRO A 238 16.32 -6.33 -2.38
N PHE A 239 17.56 -6.76 -2.42
CA PHE A 239 17.95 -8.01 -3.06
C PHE A 239 19.12 -8.69 -2.37
N TYR A 240 19.18 -10.01 -2.51
CA TYR A 240 20.28 -10.84 -2.06
C TYR A 240 21.08 -11.34 -3.26
N PHE A 241 22.40 -11.24 -3.18
CA PHE A 241 23.31 -11.69 -4.23
C PHE A 241 24.64 -12.15 -3.63
N LYS A 242 25.03 -13.40 -3.92
CA LYS A 242 26.35 -13.98 -3.55
C LYS A 242 26.76 -13.77 -2.09
N GLY A 243 25.87 -14.13 -1.15
CA GLY A 243 26.17 -14.06 0.28
C GLY A 243 25.96 -12.68 0.91
N GLN A 244 25.43 -11.71 0.16
CA GLN A 244 25.31 -10.33 0.60
C GLN A 244 23.93 -9.74 0.31
N HIS A 245 23.49 -8.86 1.20
CA HIS A 245 22.22 -8.15 1.12
C HIS A 245 22.45 -6.72 0.65
N TYR A 246 21.64 -6.27 -0.30
CA TYR A 246 21.77 -4.97 -0.93
C TYR A 246 20.41 -4.25 -0.97
N LEU A 247 20.46 -2.92 -0.86
CA LEU A 247 19.35 -2.05 -1.26
C LEU A 247 19.77 -1.24 -2.50
N ALA A 248 19.00 -1.33 -3.57
CA ALA A 248 19.11 -0.40 -4.69
C ALA A 248 18.06 0.71 -4.57
N THR A 249 18.53 1.96 -4.58
CA THR A 249 17.75 3.18 -4.35
C THR A 249 18.35 4.36 -5.12
N SER A 250 17.57 5.38 -5.46
CA SER A 250 18.11 6.54 -6.22
C SER A 250 19.10 7.34 -5.39
N ARG A 251 18.84 7.49 -4.10
CA ARG A 251 19.72 8.12 -3.11
C ARG A 251 20.13 7.13 -2.04
N THR A 252 21.28 7.36 -1.41
CA THR A 252 21.68 6.59 -0.23
C THR A 252 20.69 6.84 0.88
N LEU A 253 19.98 5.81 1.33
CA LEU A 253 18.99 5.94 2.40
C LEU A 253 19.68 6.11 3.75
N ARG A 254 19.17 7.06 4.52
CA ARG A 254 19.47 7.18 5.95
C ARG A 254 18.88 5.99 6.71
N ARG A 255 19.46 5.69 7.87
CA ARG A 255 18.97 4.63 8.77
C ARG A 255 17.52 4.85 9.20
N ASP A 256 17.09 6.09 9.34
CA ASP A 256 15.73 6.48 9.73
C ASP A 256 14.65 5.91 8.80
N PHE A 257 14.96 5.73 7.51
CA PHE A 257 14.06 5.14 6.52
C PHE A 257 13.95 3.62 6.62
N ILE A 258 14.87 2.98 7.35
CA ILE A 258 14.99 1.53 7.45
C ILE A 258 14.59 1.12 8.87
N GLY A 259 13.33 0.73 9.02
CA GLY A 259 12.81 0.15 10.25
C GLY A 259 13.35 -1.27 10.51
N PRO A 260 12.66 -2.06 11.32
CA PRO A 260 13.10 -3.41 11.66
C PRO A 260 13.35 -4.28 10.42
N ILE A 261 14.44 -5.04 10.46
CA ILE A 261 14.76 -6.09 9.48
C ILE A 261 14.54 -7.43 10.16
N ILE A 262 13.76 -8.31 9.53
CA ILE A 262 13.51 -9.66 10.03
C ILE A 262 13.98 -10.70 9.02
N THR A 263 14.53 -11.80 9.51
CA THR A 263 14.95 -12.92 8.66
C THR A 263 13.95 -14.06 8.76
N ARG A 264 13.43 -14.52 7.62
CA ARG A 264 12.55 -15.70 7.52
C ARG A 264 13.05 -16.63 6.43
N HIS A 265 13.32 -17.88 6.78
CA HIS A 265 13.82 -18.90 5.85
C HIS A 265 15.05 -18.42 5.04
N GLY A 266 15.99 -17.73 5.70
CA GLY A 266 17.21 -17.22 5.06
C GLY A 266 17.03 -15.98 4.18
N ARG A 267 15.82 -15.41 4.09
CA ARG A 267 15.55 -14.15 3.38
C ARG A 267 15.30 -13.01 4.36
N GLN A 268 15.85 -11.84 4.07
CA GLN A 268 15.58 -10.62 4.81
C GLN A 268 14.31 -9.91 4.32
N PHE A 269 13.59 -9.35 5.27
CA PHE A 269 12.40 -8.55 5.07
C PHE A 269 12.59 -7.23 5.78
N TYR A 270 12.39 -6.15 5.04
CA TYR A 270 12.69 -4.78 5.47
C TYR A 270 11.38 -4.04 5.71
N ASN A 271 11.29 -3.35 6.84
CA ASN A 271 10.18 -2.46 7.11
C ASN A 271 10.56 -1.02 6.75
N PHE A 272 10.06 -0.53 5.62
CA PHE A 272 10.25 0.86 5.18
C PHE A 272 9.12 1.79 5.65
N GLY A 273 8.33 1.37 6.64
CA GLY A 273 7.26 2.16 7.23
C GLY A 273 6.17 2.59 6.24
N LEU A 274 5.54 3.72 6.54
CA LEU A 274 4.53 4.39 5.74
C LEU A 274 5.03 5.73 5.17
N TYR A 275 6.35 5.85 4.97
CA TYR A 275 6.97 7.07 4.41
C TYR A 275 6.42 7.39 3.01
N ASN A 276 6.46 8.67 2.64
CA ASN A 276 6.13 9.09 1.29
C ASN A 276 7.21 8.60 0.33
N LEU A 277 6.83 8.04 -0.83
CA LEU A 277 7.81 7.55 -1.80
C LEU A 277 8.74 8.65 -2.32
N LEU A 278 8.26 9.89 -2.37
CA LEU A 278 9.08 11.05 -2.73
C LEU A 278 10.24 11.26 -1.76
N ASP A 279 10.09 10.91 -0.48
CA ASP A 279 11.13 11.13 0.52
C ASP A 279 12.33 10.21 0.23
N PHE A 280 12.12 8.99 -0.23
CA PHE A 280 13.21 8.08 -0.62
C PHE A 280 14.04 8.57 -1.83
N MET A 281 13.53 9.53 -2.58
CA MET A 281 14.18 10.09 -3.77
C MET A 281 14.85 11.45 -3.49
N GLN A 282 14.58 12.02 -2.31
CA GLN A 282 15.15 13.29 -1.88
C GLN A 282 16.54 13.10 -1.28
N GLU A 283 17.34 14.16 -1.37
CA GLU A 283 18.64 14.20 -0.71
C GLU A 283 18.45 14.70 0.73
N PHE A 284 18.94 13.90 1.67
CA PHE A 284 19.03 14.28 3.07
C PHE A 284 20.51 14.31 3.49
N PRO A 285 20.86 15.08 4.53
CA PRO A 285 22.19 15.03 5.12
C PRO A 285 22.60 13.59 5.46
N ALA A 286 23.89 13.28 5.33
CA ALA A 286 24.41 11.97 5.68
C ALA A 286 24.17 11.65 7.17
N ASP A 287 24.11 10.36 7.47
CA ASP A 287 24.13 9.86 8.85
C ASP A 287 25.59 9.76 9.30
N ASP A 288 25.87 10.11 10.55
CA ASP A 288 27.22 9.97 11.14
C ASP A 288 27.53 8.51 11.50
N LEU A 289 26.55 7.62 11.38
CA LEU A 289 26.63 6.21 11.72
C LEU A 289 26.75 5.34 10.46
N ASP A 290 27.77 4.48 10.44
CA ASP A 290 27.93 3.47 9.40
C ASP A 290 26.76 2.47 9.45
N LEU A 291 26.02 2.40 8.34
CA LEU A 291 25.06 1.33 8.10
C LEU A 291 25.83 0.10 7.60
N GLU A 292 25.75 -1.02 8.33
CA GLU A 292 26.28 -2.33 7.86
C GLU A 292 25.53 -2.88 6.63
N LEU A 293 24.51 -2.16 6.13
CA LEU A 293 23.72 -2.56 4.97
C LEU A 293 24.28 -1.95 3.69
N LYS A 294 24.58 -2.78 2.69
CA LYS A 294 25.13 -2.32 1.41
C LYS A 294 24.06 -1.64 0.58
N GLN A 295 24.35 -0.42 0.12
CA GLN A 295 23.44 0.35 -0.71
C GLN A 295 24.07 0.65 -2.07
N ILE A 296 23.26 0.58 -3.12
CA ILE A 296 23.62 0.95 -4.49
C ILE A 296 22.76 2.14 -4.86
N SER A 297 23.40 3.29 -5.02
CA SER A 297 22.73 4.54 -5.33
C SER A 297 23.46 5.33 -6.40
N LEU A 298 22.82 6.35 -6.96
CA LEU A 298 23.43 7.23 -7.96
C LEU A 298 24.76 7.84 -7.47
N ASN A 299 24.92 7.98 -6.17
CA ASN A 299 26.10 8.59 -5.56
C ASN A 299 27.23 7.57 -5.33
N SER A 300 27.01 6.26 -5.58
CA SER A 300 27.93 5.19 -5.19
C SER A 300 28.73 4.56 -6.34
N PHE A 301 28.53 5.02 -7.59
CA PHE A 301 29.22 4.48 -8.77
C PHE A 301 29.26 5.49 -9.93
N ASN A 302 30.03 5.19 -10.99
CA ASN A 302 30.15 6.06 -12.16
C ASN A 302 28.90 5.97 -13.06
N GLN A 303 28.21 7.11 -13.22
CA GLN A 303 26.95 7.21 -13.94
C GLN A 303 27.07 7.07 -15.46
N SER A 304 28.24 7.35 -16.05
CA SER A 304 28.46 7.22 -17.50
C SER A 304 28.88 5.80 -17.92
N SER A 305 28.79 4.83 -17.01
CA SER A 305 29.29 3.47 -17.23
C SER A 305 28.29 2.37 -16.84
N ILE A 306 28.54 1.17 -17.38
CA ILE A 306 27.88 -0.06 -16.94
C ILE A 306 28.76 -0.70 -15.87
N ASN A 307 28.34 -0.58 -14.61
CA ASN A 307 29.02 -1.17 -13.46
C ASN A 307 28.57 -2.61 -13.27
N ARG A 308 29.36 -3.44 -12.59
CA ARG A 308 29.02 -4.86 -12.38
C ARG A 308 29.31 -5.32 -10.96
N LEU A 309 28.33 -6.02 -10.39
CA LEU A 309 28.53 -6.90 -9.24
C LEU A 309 28.74 -8.31 -9.76
N ALA A 310 29.83 -8.93 -9.31
CA ALA A 310 30.25 -10.27 -9.67
C ALA A 310 30.53 -11.10 -8.42
#